data_AF-A0A7H4PNA8-F1
#
_entry.id   AF-A0A7H4PNA8-F1
#
_cell.length_a   1.000
_cell.length_b   1.000
_cell.length_c   1.000
_cell.angle_alpha   90.00
_cell.angle_beta   90.00
_cell.angle_gamma   90.00
#
_symmetry.space_group_name_H-M   'P 1'
#
loop_
_entity.id
_entity.type
_entity.pdbx_description
1 polymer ?
#
loop_
_entity_poly.entity_id
_entity_poly.type
_entity_poly.pdbx_seq_one_letter_code
_entity_poly.pdbx_strand_id
1 'polypeptide(L)' 'MTNVDKAAEAMIIETIRKSYPQHTIITEESGEHAGEDQDVQWVIDPLDGTTNFVKRLPHFSVSIAVRIKRPY' A
#
# COMPACT_ATOMS: atom_id res chain seq x y z
N MET A 1 2.39 -0.81 -14.58
CA MET A 1 2.92 -1.78 -13.60
C MET A 1 4.27 -2.32 -14.00
N THR A 2 5.31 -2.04 -13.22
CA THR A 2 6.62 -2.66 -13.35
C THR A 2 6.81 -3.77 -12.32
N ASN A 3 7.86 -4.58 -12.48
CA ASN A 3 8.23 -5.56 -11.44
C ASN A 3 8.64 -4.88 -10.12
N VAL A 4 9.00 -3.59 -10.16
CA VAL A 4 9.39 -2.81 -8.99
C VAL A 4 8.16 -2.44 -8.17
N ASP A 5 7.05 -2.03 -8.78
CA ASP A 5 5.78 -1.75 -8.08
C ASP A 5 5.34 -2.99 -7.28
N LYS A 6 5.36 -4.18 -7.90
CA LYS A 6 5.02 -5.47 -7.23
C LYS A 6 5.93 -5.80 -6.05
N ALA A 7 7.23 -5.58 -6.22
CA ALA A 7 8.20 -5.88 -5.18
C ALA A 7 8.07 -4.92 -3.98
N ALA A 8 7.86 -3.63 -4.25
CA ALA A 8 7.60 -2.63 -3.23
C ALA A 8 6.29 -2.93 -2.48
N GLU A 9 5.21 -3.24 -3.21
CA GLU A 9 3.93 -3.64 -2.62
C GLU A 9 4.07 -4.85 -1.69
N ALA A 10 4.68 -5.93 -2.15
CA ALA A 10 4.86 -7.13 -1.36
C ALA A 10 5.64 -6.86 -0.06
N MET A 11 6.70 -6.05 -0.14
CA MET A 11 7.50 -5.68 1.04
C MET A 11 6.72 -4.83 2.04
N ILE A 12 5.90 -3.89 1.56
CA ILE A 12 5.06 -3.05 2.42
C ILE A 12 3.98 -3.90 3.10
N ILE A 13 3.28 -4.75 2.34
CA ILE A 13 2.25 -5.66 2.88
C ILE A 13 2.86 -6.59 3.94
N GLU A 14 4.00 -7.22 3.65
CA GLU A 14 4.68 -8.11 4.60
C GLU A 14 5.05 -7.36 5.90
N THR A 15 5.55 -6.14 5.78
CA THR A 15 5.95 -5.30 6.92
C THR A 15 4.74 -4.93 7.79
N ILE A 16 3.63 -4.52 7.18
CA ILE A 16 2.39 -4.20 7.90
C ILE A 16 1.84 -5.45 8.57
N ARG A 17 1.75 -6.58 7.86
CA ARG A 17 1.18 -7.84 8.40
C ARG A 17 1.98 -8.41 9.57
N LYS A 18 3.30 -8.18 9.62
CA LYS A 18 4.13 -8.56 10.79
C LYS A 18 3.72 -7.86 12.08
N SER A 19 3.22 -6.63 11.99
CA SER A 19 2.85 -5.81 13.16
C SER A 19 1.34 -5.74 13.39
N TYR A 20 0.56 -5.78 12.31
CA TYR A 20 -0.90 -5.60 12.29
C TYR A 20 -1.55 -6.68 11.42
N PRO A 21 -1.50 -7.96 11.83
CA PRO A 21 -1.95 -9.08 11.01
C PRO A 21 -3.45 -9.02 10.67
N GLN A 22 -4.26 -8.36 11.49
CA GLN A 22 -5.72 -8.29 11.34
C GLN A 22 -6.23 -7.07 10.58
N HIS A 23 -5.41 -6.05 10.30
CA HIS A 23 -5.90 -4.84 9.62
C HIS A 23 -6.19 -5.10 8.14
N THR A 24 -7.12 -4.33 7.57
CA THR A 24 -7.37 -4.35 6.13
C THR A 24 -6.30 -3.53 5.40
N ILE A 25 -5.84 -4.00 4.24
CA ILE A 25 -4.86 -3.30 3.40
C ILE A 25 -5.45 -3.15 2.01
N ILE A 26 -5.41 -1.94 1.46
CA ILE A 26 -5.85 -1.60 0.11
C ILE A 26 -4.65 -1.05 -0.64
N THR A 27 -4.34 -1.63 -1.79
CA THR A 27 -3.23 -1.19 -2.62
C THR A 27 -3.71 -0.86 -4.04
N GLU A 28 -2.94 -0.03 -4.75
CA GLU A 28 -3.22 0.29 -6.15
C GLU A 28 -3.23 -0.99 -7.02
N GLU A 29 -2.32 -1.93 -6.75
CA GLU A 29 -1.98 -2.95 -7.74
C GLU A 29 -2.66 -4.30 -7.51
N SER A 30 -2.93 -4.66 -6.25
CA SER A 30 -3.61 -5.91 -5.88
C SER A 30 -4.96 -5.70 -5.20
N GLY A 31 -5.40 -4.45 -5.05
CA GLY A 31 -6.72 -4.11 -4.55
C GLY A 31 -6.85 -4.35 -3.05
N GLU A 32 -7.96 -4.92 -2.61
CA GLU A 32 -8.24 -5.10 -1.18
C GLU A 32 -7.78 -6.47 -0.65
N HIS A 33 -6.95 -6.42 0.39
CA HIS A 33 -6.60 -7.53 1.26
C HIS A 33 -7.36 -7.39 2.58
N ALA A 34 -8.58 -7.92 2.61
CA ALA A 34 -9.46 -7.85 3.77
C ALA A 34 -8.79 -8.43 5.02
N GLY A 35 -8.86 -7.68 6.12
CA GLY A 35 -8.50 -8.13 7.46
C GLY A 35 -9.75 -8.46 8.28
N GLU A 36 -9.54 -9.09 9.44
CA GLU A 36 -10.61 -9.31 10.43
C GLU A 36 -11.04 -8.00 11.08
N ASP A 37 -10.12 -7.05 11.26
CA ASP A 37 -10.41 -5.70 11.72
C ASP A 37 -10.76 -4.81 10.51
N GLN A 38 -12.06 -4.53 10.40
CA GLN A 38 -12.65 -3.70 9.36
C GLN A 38 -12.63 -2.20 9.73
N ASP A 39 -12.30 -1.85 10.96
CA ASP A 39 -12.26 -0.47 11.44
C ASP A 39 -10.93 0.22 11.08
N VAL A 40 -9.88 -0.56 10.77
CA VAL A 40 -8.57 -0.04 10.35
C VAL A 40 -8.24 -0.47 8.93
N GLN A 41 -7.95 0.52 8.08
CA GLN A 41 -7.56 0.32 6.68
C GLN A 41 -6.25 1.04 6.36
N TRP A 42 -5.27 0.32 5.83
CA TRP A 42 -4.09 0.89 5.20
C TRP A 42 -4.39 1.13 3.72
N VAL A 43 -4.10 2.33 3.19
CA VAL A 43 -4.26 2.66 1.77
C VAL A 43 -2.89 3.01 1.21
N ILE A 44 -2.47 2.29 0.18
CA ILE A 44 -1.07 2.23 -0.25
C ILE A 44 -0.96 2.42 -1.75
N ASP A 45 -0.07 3.34 -2.14
CA ASP A 45 0.50 3.41 -3.47
C ASP A 45 2.01 3.08 -3.35
N PRO A 46 2.45 1.90 -3.84
CA PRO A 46 3.82 1.44 -3.67
C PRO A 46 4.83 2.22 -4.54
N LEU A 47 4.37 2.91 -5.60
CA LEU A 47 5.20 3.72 -6.48
C LEU A 47 4.36 4.76 -7.24
N ASP A 48 4.06 5.87 -6.57
CA ASP A 48 3.41 7.00 -7.23
C ASP A 48 4.39 7.63 -8.22
N GLY A 49 3.92 7.82 -9.46
CA GLY A 49 4.74 8.31 -10.56
C GLY A 49 5.51 7.21 -11.29
N THR A 50 4.95 6.01 -11.46
CA THR A 50 5.56 4.89 -12.23
C THR A 50 6.11 5.33 -13.59
N THR A 51 5.43 6.25 -14.30
CA THR A 51 5.90 6.80 -15.58
C THR A 51 7.23 7.55 -15.44
N ASN A 52 7.38 8.34 -14.37
CA ASN A 52 8.60 9.07 -14.09
C ASN A 52 9.73 8.09 -13.76
N PHE A 53 9.45 7.09 -12.93
CA PHE A 53 10.40 6.03 -12.60
C PHE A 53 10.91 5.30 -13.86
N VAL A 54 10.02 4.86 -14.75
CA VAL A 54 10.36 4.19 -16.01
C VAL A 54 11.22 5.09 -16.92
N LYS A 55 10.92 6.40 -16.95
CA LYS A 55 11.69 7.39 -17.73
C LYS A 55 12.96 7.87 -17.02
N ARG A 56 13.30 7.33 -15.85
CA ARG A 56 14.46 7.74 -15.02
C ARG A 56 14.41 9.21 -14.59
N LEU A 57 13.21 9.78 -14.49
CA LEU A 57 13.01 11.08 -13.85
C LEU A 57 12.94 10.85 -12.33
N PRO A 58 13.81 11.47 -11.51
CA PRO A 58 13.90 11.22 -10.07
C PRO A 58 12.81 11.96 -9.29
N HIS A 59 11.55 11.82 -9.72
CA HIS A 59 10.38 12.42 -9.08
C HIS A 59 9.25 11.39 -9.03
N PHE A 60 9.26 10.62 -7.97
CA PHE A 60 8.31 9.56 -7.64
C PHE A 60 8.31 9.40 -6.11
N SER A 61 7.30 8.73 -5.56
CA SER A 61 7.17 8.58 -4.10
C SER A 61 6.57 7.24 -3.70
N VAL A 62 6.56 6.98 -2.40
CA VAL A 62 5.76 5.92 -1.76
C VAL A 62 4.72 6.62 -0.91
N SER A 63 3.45 6.26 -1.05
CA SER A 63 2.35 6.85 -0.27
C SER A 63 1.67 5.80 0.59
N ILE A 64 1.54 6.08 1.90
CA ILE A 64 0.91 5.19 2.87
C ILE A 64 0.02 6.03 3.79
N ALA A 65 -1.26 5.68 3.87
CA ALA A 65 -2.22 6.27 4.77
C ALA A 65 -2.89 5.19 5.65
N VAL A 66 -3.29 5.58 6.86
CA VAL A 66 -4.11 4.74 7.75
C VAL A 66 -5.43 5.44 8.03
N ARG A 67 -6.54 4.77 7.73
CA ARG A 67 -7.91 5.21 8.01
C ARG A 67 -8.43 4.42 9.19
N ILE A 68 -8.98 5.12 10.17
CA ILE A 68 -9.61 4.51 11.35
C ILE A 68 -11.07 4.95 11.36
N LYS A 69 -11.98 4.00 11.39
CA LYS A 69 -13.41 4.26 11.58
C LYS A 69 -13.61 4.87 12.96
N ARG A 70 -14.16 6.09 12.99
CA ARG A 70 -14.52 6.71 14.26
C ARG A 70 -15.89 6.20 14.71
N PRO A 71 -16.05 5.75 15.96
CA PRO A 71 -17.38 5.56 16.52
C PRO A 71 -18.07 6.93 16.59
N TYR A 72 -19.33 6.97 16.16
CA TYR A 72 -20.23 8.11 16.36
C TYR A 72 -20.76 8.12 17.78
#